data_AF-A0A3A3GB35-F1
#
_entry.id   AF-A0A3A3GB35-F1
#
_cell.length_a   1.000
_cell.length_b   1.000
_cell.length_c   1.000
_cell.angle_alpha   90.00
_cell.angle_beta   90.00
_cell.angle_gamma   90.00
#
_symmetry.space_group_name_H-M   'P 1'
#
loop_
_entity.id
_entity.type
_entity.pdbx_description
1 polymer ?
#
loop_
_entity_poly.entity_id
_entity_poly.type
_entity_poly.pdbx_seq_one_letter_code
_entity_poly.pdbx_strand_id
1 'polypeptide(L)' 'MHNLDSSYDCSLASDDVPRLNSELESLKRQAQSETSSKELQEAINRVENQLHFIKNKCSLR' A
#
# COMPACT_ATOMS: atom_id res chain seq x y z
N MET A 1 -3.32 12.96 2.53
CA MET A 1 -2.83 11.57 2.59
C MET A 1 -1.96 11.44 3.82
N HIS A 2 -2.26 10.50 4.71
CA HIS A 2 -1.44 10.22 5.90
C HIS A 2 -0.12 9.60 5.43
N ASN A 3 0.99 10.33 5.54
CA ASN A 3 2.31 9.73 5.41
C ASN A 3 2.52 8.86 6.65
N LEU A 4 2.68 7.55 6.43
CA LEU A 4 3.10 6.64 7.49
C LEU A 4 4.52 7.05 7.91
N ASP A 5 4.64 7.58 9.11
CA ASP A 5 5.93 7.95 9.69
C ASP A 5 6.29 6.98 10.83
N SER A 6 7.46 7.22 11.43
CA SER A 6 7.97 6.47 12.57
C SER A 6 7.02 6.40 13.79
N SER A 7 5.92 7.15 13.81
CA SER A 7 4.88 7.15 14.86
C SER A 7 3.67 6.24 14.58
N TYR A 8 3.57 5.64 13.38
CA TYR A 8 2.49 4.68 13.04
C TYR A 8 2.21 3.63 14.15
N ASP A 9 0.95 3.48 14.54
CA ASP A 9 0.49 2.52 15.54
C ASP A 9 0.23 1.14 14.92
N CYS A 10 0.97 0.14 15.39
CA CYS A 10 0.83 -1.24 14.91
C CYS A 10 -0.51 -1.90 15.26
N SER A 11 -1.29 -1.34 16.19
CA SER A 11 -2.66 -1.82 16.46
C SER A 11 -3.57 -1.70 15.23
N LEU A 12 -3.33 -0.68 14.39
CA LEU A 12 -4.07 -0.41 13.16
C LEU A 12 -3.71 -1.36 12.01
N ALA A 13 -2.60 -2.09 12.10
CA ALA A 13 -2.12 -2.92 11.01
C ALA A 13 -3.08 -4.06 10.65
N SER A 14 -3.90 -4.51 11.59
CA SER A 14 -4.93 -5.52 11.35
C SER A 14 -6.02 -5.05 10.37
N ASP A 15 -6.32 -3.75 10.34
CA ASP A 15 -7.28 -3.13 9.43
C ASP A 15 -6.60 -2.56 8.18
N ASP A 16 -5.45 -1.90 8.35
CA ASP A 16 -4.75 -1.21 7.27
C ASP A 16 -4.10 -2.16 6.26
N VAL A 17 -3.52 -3.29 6.70
CA VAL A 17 -2.85 -4.22 5.77
C VAL A 17 -3.85 -4.84 4.78
N PRO A 18 -5.00 -5.40 5.20
CA PRO A 18 -6.01 -5.90 4.26
C PRO A 18 -6.55 -4.81 3.32
N ARG A 19 -6.77 -3.59 3.83
CA ARG A 19 -7.24 -2.44 3.04
C ARG A 19 -6.23 -2.06 1.96
N LEU A 20 -4.96 -1.89 2.32
CA LEU A 20 -3.88 -1.55 1.39
C LEU A 20 -3.63 -2.67 0.37
N ASN A 21 -3.72 -3.95 0.77
CA ASN A 21 -3.65 -5.06 -0.20
C ASN A 21 -4.80 -4.99 -1.21
N SER A 22 -6.03 -4.71 -0.75
CA SER A 22 -7.19 -4.60 -1.65
C SER A 22 -7.05 -3.43 -2.63
N GLU A 23 -6.53 -2.31 -2.15
CA GLU A 23 -6.21 -1.13 -2.98
C GLU A 23 -5.12 -1.47 -4.02
N LEU A 24 -4.05 -2.13 -3.61
CA LEU A 24 -2.96 -2.57 -4.49
C LEU A 24 -3.47 -3.48 -5.60
N GLU A 25 -4.30 -4.46 -5.27
CA GLU A 25 -4.88 -5.38 -6.24
C GLU A 25 -5.81 -4.66 -7.22
N SER A 26 -6.57 -3.66 -6.76
CA SER A 26 -7.40 -2.82 -7.64
C SER A 26 -6.55 -2.02 -8.62
N LEU A 27 -5.48 -1.38 -8.14
CA LEU A 27 -4.57 -0.60 -8.98
C LEU A 27 -3.84 -1.49 -10.00
N LYS A 28 -3.43 -2.70 -9.59
CA LYS A 28 -2.80 -3.68 -10.49
C LYS A 28 -3.75 -4.16 -11.58
N ARG A 29 -5.03 -4.38 -11.27
CA ARG A 29 -6.05 -4.71 -12.28
C ARG A 29 -6.26 -3.57 -13.27
N GLN A 30 -6.34 -2.33 -12.80
CA GLN A 30 -6.44 -1.15 -13.67
C GLN A 30 -5.22 -1.03 -14.59
N ALA A 31 -4.02 -1.30 -14.08
CA ALA A 31 -2.78 -1.24 -14.85
C ALA A 31 -2.68 -2.33 -15.93
N GLN A 32 -3.46 -3.40 -15.80
CA GLN A 32 -3.56 -4.46 -16.81
C GLN A 32 -4.59 -4.13 -17.91
N SER A 33 -5.62 -3.34 -17.60
CA SER A 33 -6.68 -3.00 -18.56
C SER A 33 -6.40 -1.72 -19.35
N GLU A 34 -5.60 -0.81 -18.81
CA GLU A 34 -5.24 0.45 -19.44
C GLU A 34 -3.78 0.44 -19.89
N THR A 35 -3.42 1.27 -20.88
CA THR A 35 -2.00 1.58 -21.15
C THR A 35 -1.44 2.21 -19.89
N SER A 36 -0.71 1.42 -19.10
CA SER A 36 -0.27 1.78 -17.74
C SER A 36 0.34 3.18 -17.70
N SER A 37 -0.39 4.11 -17.08
CA SER A 37 0.06 5.50 -16.96
C SER A 37 1.11 5.61 -15.87
N LYS A 38 2.02 6.58 -16.01
CA LYS A 38 3.03 6.86 -14.99
C LYS A 38 2.41 7.11 -13.61
N GLU A 39 1.27 7.80 -13.58
CA GLU A 39 0.51 8.11 -12.36
C GLU A 39 -0.03 6.85 -11.68
N LEU A 40 -0.50 5.88 -12.47
CA LEU A 40 -1.00 4.61 -11.96
C LEU A 40 0.15 3.77 -11.37
N GLN A 41 1.29 3.73 -12.04
CA GLN A 41 2.48 3.07 -11.51
C GLN A 41 2.98 3.73 -10.22
N GLU A 42 2.95 5.06 -10.14
CA GLU A 42 3.30 5.78 -8.92
C GLU A 42 2.32 5.48 -7.77
N ALA A 43 1.01 5.32 -8.06
CA ALA A 43 0.04 4.91 -7.06
C ALA A 43 0.33 3.51 -6.52
N ILE A 44 0.62 2.54 -7.41
CA ILE A 44 1.04 1.18 -7.03
C ILE A 44 2.27 1.23 -6.11
N ASN A 45 3.31 1.94 -6.53
CA ASN A 45 4.56 2.05 -5.76
C ASN A 45 4.32 2.67 -4.37
N ARG A 46 3.44 3.68 -4.27
CA ARG A 46 3.08 4.30 -2.98
C ARG A 46 2.41 3.31 -2.04
N VAL A 47 1.50 2.47 -2.53
CA VAL A 47 0.81 1.47 -1.71
C VAL A 47 1.76 0.34 -1.29
N GLU A 48 2.63 -0.12 -2.21
CA GLU A 48 3.64 -1.13 -1.90
C GLU A 48 4.64 -0.66 -0.83
N ASN A 49 5.09 0.59 -0.92
CA ASN A 49 5.97 1.18 0.09
C ASN A 49 5.29 1.27 1.47
N GLN A 50 4.00 1.61 1.52
CA GLN A 50 3.23 1.64 2.77
C GLN A 50 3.11 0.24 3.39
N LEU A 51 2.78 -0.77 2.58
CA LEU A 51 2.71 -2.16 3.03
C LEU A 51 4.06 -2.65 3.56
N HIS A 52 5.15 -2.38 2.84
CA HIS A 52 6.50 -2.75 3.26
C HIS A 52 6.89 -2.06 4.58
N PHE A 53 6.58 -0.77 4.72
CA PHE A 53 6.83 -0.02 5.95
C PHE A 53 6.08 -0.63 7.14
N ILE A 54 4.77 -0.88 7.01
CA ILE A 54 3.94 -1.45 8.09
C ILE A 54 4.45 -2.84 8.46
N LYS A 55 4.71 -3.70 7.47
CA LYS A 55 5.21 -5.05 7.71
C LYS A 55 6.52 -5.05 8.47
N ASN A 56 7.49 -4.24 8.04
CA ASN A 56 8.78 -4.14 8.71
C ASN A 56 8.66 -3.56 10.11
N LYS A 57 7.95 -2.45 10.26
CA LYS A 57 7.79 -1.77 11.54
C LYS A 57 7.08 -2.63 12.58
N CYS A 58 6.02 -3.31 12.17
CA CYS A 58 5.20 -4.13 13.06
C CYS A 58 5.64 -5.60 13.10
N SER A 59 6.77 -5.95 12.46
CA SER A 59 7.31 -7.30 12.40
C SER A 59 6.30 -8.35 11.91
N LEU A 60 5.43 -7.95 10.97
CA LEU A 60 4.43 -8.82 10.36
C LEU A 60 5.11 -9.65 9.26
N ARG A 61 4.79 -10.95 9.21
CA ARG A 61 5.31 -11.88 8.19
C ARG A 61 4.33 -12.02 7.03
#